data_AF-A0A7S3L3E2-F1
#
_entry.id   AF-A0A7S3L3E2-F1
#
_cell.length_a   1.000
_cell.length_b   1.000
_cell.length_c   1.000
_cell.angle_alpha   90.00
_cell.angle_beta   90.00
_cell.angle_gamma   90.00
#
_symmetry.space_group_name_H-M   'P 1'
#
loop_
_entity.id
_entity.type
_entity.pdbx_description
1 polymer ?
#
loop_
_entity_poly.entity_id
_entity_poly.type
_entity_poly.pdbx_seq_one_letter_code
_entity_poly.pdbx_strand_id
1 'polypeptide(L)'
;MALNFGVEARLLSKESLQEMEEAIEAHVPDVMNPYARYRQTGTSAFLGPDETIANPSPESIELAKEHIVTKAYSHEPLFELVYFLCKYREYASALYAAGAASALLAHENLSTLTLSRSFIMETIVTLAMGDPVQAEQQFLQRHVQQTAYLSARECKLAEDLFRAVKLRDAEALEEARSPAGSNRAALANLHSVMRQLVMELRLSGVARAHKEGETTNSTTTVSVKSKKKSSSSSDGKKKEKAEPPERSLQELAGMKTGYEAEVQQGANLDGDALADELDALNFDLGDDDDNGKGLGFGDDDDSLDDDDFDLR
;
A
#
# COMPACT_ATOMS: atom_id res chain seq x y z
N MET A 1 -2.22 -7.92 -35.78
CA MET A 1 -0.83 -7.85 -35.25
C MET A 1 -0.83 -8.53 -33.90
N ALA A 2 -0.25 -9.72 -33.80
CA ALA A 2 -0.13 -10.44 -32.53
C ALA A 2 1.09 -9.89 -31.77
N LEU A 3 0.84 -9.29 -30.61
CA LEU A 3 1.91 -8.85 -29.70
C LEU A 3 2.38 -10.09 -28.92
N ASN A 4 3.52 -10.65 -29.33
CA ASN A 4 4.21 -11.68 -28.57
C ASN A 4 4.81 -11.05 -27.30
N PHE A 5 4.11 -11.19 -26.17
CA PHE A 5 4.65 -10.92 -24.84
C PHE A 5 5.57 -12.07 -24.42
N GLY A 6 6.84 -11.99 -24.81
CA GLY A 6 7.89 -12.86 -24.27
C GLY A 6 8.17 -12.52 -22.80
N VAL A 7 8.31 -13.57 -21.99
CA VAL A 7 8.16 -13.67 -20.52
C VAL A 7 6.70 -13.91 -20.13
N GLU A 8 6.35 -15.19 -20.00
CA GLU A 8 5.04 -15.69 -19.57
C GLU A 8 4.70 -15.15 -18.17
N ALA A 9 4.05 -13.99 -18.11
CA ALA A 9 3.07 -13.79 -17.04
C ALA A 9 2.01 -14.88 -17.26
N ARG A 10 2.15 -16.01 -16.57
CA ARG A 10 1.15 -17.08 -16.60
C ARG A 10 -0.12 -16.51 -16.01
N LEU A 11 -0.98 -15.95 -16.85
CA LEU A 11 -2.30 -15.51 -16.43
C LEU A 11 -2.98 -16.65 -15.67
N LEU A 12 -3.62 -16.32 -14.55
CA LEU A 12 -4.34 -17.31 -13.79
C LEU A 12 -5.49 -17.85 -14.66
N SER A 13 -5.81 -19.13 -14.47
CA SER A 13 -6.98 -19.67 -15.14
C SER A 13 -8.23 -18.94 -14.61
N LYS A 14 -9.22 -18.71 -15.47
CA LYS A 14 -10.46 -18.03 -15.07
C LYS A 14 -11.16 -18.78 -13.92
N GLU A 15 -11.09 -20.10 -13.93
CA GLU A 15 -11.67 -20.96 -12.90
C GLU A 15 -10.95 -20.77 -11.55
N SER A 16 -9.61 -20.76 -11.54
CA SER A 16 -8.84 -20.47 -10.33
C SER A 16 -9.07 -19.06 -9.80
N LEU A 17 -9.20 -18.07 -10.69
CA LEU A 17 -9.50 -16.70 -10.28
C LEU A 17 -10.88 -16.60 -9.64
N GLN A 18 -11.86 -17.31 -10.21
CA GLN A 18 -13.21 -17.39 -9.67
C GLN A 18 -13.25 -18.03 -8.29
N GLU A 19 -12.58 -19.17 -8.10
CA GLU A 19 -12.48 -19.82 -6.78
C GLU A 19 -11.82 -18.89 -5.74
N MET A 20 -10.80 -18.13 -6.14
CA MET A 20 -10.16 -17.15 -5.26
C MET A 20 -11.09 -15.99 -4.90
N GLU A 21 -11.82 -15.43 -5.86
CA GLU A 21 -12.77 -14.34 -5.61
C GLU A 21 -13.96 -14.79 -4.76
N GLU A 22 -14.47 -16.01 -4.98
CA GLU A 22 -15.50 -16.62 -4.12
C GLU A 22 -14.97 -16.86 -2.68
N ALA A 23 -13.70 -17.25 -2.54
CA ALA A 23 -13.07 -17.39 -1.21
C ALA A 23 -12.88 -16.04 -0.50
N ILE A 24 -12.62 -14.95 -1.24
CA ILE A 24 -12.59 -13.58 -0.70
C ILE A 24 -13.99 -13.17 -0.21
N GLU A 25 -15.03 -13.38 -1.03
CA GLU A 25 -16.41 -13.07 -0.68
C GLU A 25 -16.87 -13.84 0.57
N ALA A 26 -16.43 -15.08 0.72
CA ALA A 26 -16.70 -15.89 1.92
C ALA A 26 -16.10 -15.31 3.21
N HIS A 27 -15.06 -14.46 3.12
CA HIS A 27 -14.52 -13.72 4.27
C HIS A 27 -15.24 -12.40 4.49
N VAL A 28 -15.43 -11.66 3.41
CA VAL A 28 -16.09 -10.35 3.41
C VAL A 28 -17.09 -10.30 2.27
N PRO A 29 -18.40 -10.30 2.57
CA PRO A 29 -19.43 -10.15 1.55
C PRO A 29 -19.21 -8.91 0.70
N ASP A 30 -19.54 -8.98 -0.60
CA ASP A 30 -19.28 -7.90 -1.57
C ASP A 30 -19.88 -6.56 -1.15
N VAL A 31 -21.06 -6.59 -0.52
CA VAL A 31 -21.75 -5.39 0.00
C VAL A 31 -20.90 -4.64 1.03
N MET A 32 -20.04 -5.35 1.76
CA MET A 32 -19.15 -4.80 2.79
C MET A 32 -17.74 -4.52 2.26
N ASN A 33 -17.40 -5.01 1.07
CA ASN A 33 -16.10 -4.79 0.48
C ASN A 33 -16.10 -3.49 -0.37
N PRO A 34 -15.35 -2.46 0.02
CA PRO A 34 -15.26 -1.19 -0.73
C PRO A 34 -14.76 -1.33 -2.18
N TYR A 35 -14.08 -2.43 -2.49
CA TYR A 35 -13.53 -2.71 -3.82
C TYR A 35 -14.28 -3.85 -4.53
N ALA A 36 -15.49 -4.21 -4.11
CA ALA A 36 -16.28 -5.26 -4.75
C ALA A 36 -16.49 -5.05 -6.25
N ARG A 37 -16.54 -3.80 -6.72
CA ARG A 37 -16.64 -3.48 -8.16
C ARG A 37 -15.45 -3.95 -9.01
N TYR A 38 -14.33 -4.30 -8.37
CA TYR A 38 -13.11 -4.79 -9.05
C TYR A 38 -13.06 -6.31 -9.16
N ARG A 39 -14.04 -7.02 -8.59
CA ARG A 39 -14.24 -8.44 -8.82
C ARG A 39 -14.43 -8.69 -10.32
N GLN A 40 -13.69 -9.66 -10.86
CA GLN A 40 -13.68 -9.94 -12.30
C GLN A 40 -14.59 -11.10 -12.70
N THR A 41 -14.97 -11.94 -11.75
CA THR A 41 -15.65 -13.21 -11.98
C THR A 41 -16.76 -13.47 -10.97
N GLY A 42 -17.70 -14.33 -11.35
CA GLY A 42 -18.84 -14.67 -10.51
C GLY A 42 -19.85 -13.54 -10.37
N THR A 43 -20.94 -13.86 -9.68
CA THR A 43 -21.94 -12.91 -9.20
C THR A 43 -21.95 -12.98 -7.69
N SER A 44 -22.13 -11.86 -7.01
CA SER A 44 -22.20 -11.87 -5.55
C SER A 44 -23.28 -12.82 -5.05
N ALA A 45 -22.94 -13.63 -4.05
CA ALA A 45 -23.89 -14.51 -3.38
C ALA A 45 -24.87 -13.74 -2.47
N PHE A 46 -24.58 -12.47 -2.17
CA PHE A 46 -25.31 -11.63 -1.22
C PHE A 46 -26.19 -10.59 -1.89
N LEU A 47 -26.22 -10.52 -3.22
CA LEU A 47 -27.07 -9.57 -3.96
C LEU A 47 -28.23 -10.29 -4.64
N GLY A 48 -29.41 -9.69 -4.54
CA GLY A 48 -30.58 -10.10 -5.33
C GLY A 48 -30.39 -9.86 -6.83
N PRO A 49 -31.26 -10.45 -7.69
CA PRO A 49 -31.14 -10.37 -9.14
C PRO A 49 -31.23 -8.93 -9.71
N ASP A 50 -31.91 -8.03 -9.00
CA ASP A 50 -32.09 -6.62 -9.38
C ASP A 50 -31.22 -5.65 -8.57
N GLU A 51 -30.35 -6.17 -7.70
CA GLU A 51 -29.52 -5.38 -6.80
C GLU A 51 -28.13 -5.13 -7.38
N THR A 52 -27.47 -4.09 -6.88
CA THR A 52 -26.08 -3.79 -7.25
C THR A 52 -25.27 -3.48 -5.99
N ILE A 53 -23.95 -3.65 -6.07
CA ILE A 53 -23.03 -3.30 -4.97
C ILE A 53 -23.24 -1.84 -4.49
N ALA A 54 -23.59 -0.93 -5.41
CA ALA A 54 -23.83 0.47 -5.08
C ALA A 54 -25.19 0.72 -4.42
N ASN A 55 -26.18 -0.14 -4.71
CA ASN A 55 -27.55 -0.03 -4.21
C ASN A 55 -28.04 -1.42 -3.72
N PRO A 56 -27.48 -1.95 -2.62
CA PRO A 56 -27.95 -3.19 -2.01
C PRO A 56 -29.27 -2.94 -1.26
N SER A 57 -30.13 -3.96 -1.17
CA SER A 57 -31.32 -3.87 -0.31
C SER A 57 -30.92 -3.92 1.17
N PRO A 58 -31.77 -3.42 2.09
CA PRO A 58 -31.52 -3.53 3.52
C PRO A 58 -31.37 -4.99 3.97
N GLU A 59 -32.14 -5.91 3.39
CA GLU A 59 -32.06 -7.34 3.70
C GLU A 59 -30.68 -7.92 3.32
N SER A 60 -30.16 -7.56 2.15
CA SER A 60 -28.81 -7.97 1.71
C SER A 60 -27.70 -7.41 2.60
N ILE A 61 -27.85 -6.17 3.08
CA ILE A 61 -26.89 -5.57 4.03
C ILE A 61 -26.92 -6.32 5.37
N GLU A 62 -28.09 -6.65 5.89
CA GLU A 62 -28.24 -7.38 7.15
C GLU A 62 -27.64 -8.79 7.04
N LEU A 63 -27.97 -9.51 5.96
CA LEU A 63 -27.39 -10.81 5.68
C LEU A 63 -25.85 -10.74 5.59
N ALA A 64 -25.32 -9.73 4.89
CA ALA A 64 -23.88 -9.53 4.76
C ALA A 64 -23.19 -9.25 6.12
N LYS A 65 -23.84 -8.48 7.00
CA LYS A 65 -23.30 -8.21 8.35
C LYS A 65 -23.22 -9.47 9.21
N GLU A 66 -24.17 -10.39 9.07
CA GLU A 66 -24.16 -11.66 9.82
C GLU A 66 -23.07 -12.63 9.33
N HIS A 67 -22.63 -12.49 8.08
CA HIS A 67 -21.71 -13.42 7.42
C HIS A 67 -20.27 -12.91 7.33
N ILE A 68 -19.96 -11.70 7.80
CA ILE A 68 -18.58 -11.23 7.85
C ILE A 68 -17.76 -12.06 8.85
N VAL A 69 -16.58 -12.51 8.44
CA VAL A 69 -15.72 -13.33 9.30
C VAL A 69 -15.06 -12.45 10.36
N THR A 70 -15.35 -12.69 11.64
CA THR A 70 -14.85 -11.91 12.78
C THR A 70 -13.76 -12.64 13.59
N LYS A 71 -13.05 -13.56 12.95
CA LYS A 71 -11.99 -14.34 13.60
C LYS A 71 -10.70 -13.52 13.62
N ALA A 72 -10.02 -13.51 14.75
CA ALA A 72 -8.68 -12.91 14.87
C ALA A 72 -7.74 -13.43 13.77
N TYR A 73 -7.00 -12.51 13.15
CA TYR A 73 -6.04 -12.79 12.07
C TYR A 73 -6.67 -13.32 10.76
N SER A 74 -7.98 -13.17 10.57
CA SER A 74 -8.68 -13.50 9.31
C SER A 74 -8.19 -12.69 8.10
N HIS A 75 -7.53 -11.56 8.32
CA HIS A 75 -6.92 -10.73 7.28
C HIS A 75 -5.60 -11.29 6.72
N GLU A 76 -4.88 -12.16 7.46
CA GLU A 76 -3.57 -12.66 7.04
C GLU A 76 -3.65 -13.51 5.75
N PRO A 77 -4.59 -14.48 5.61
CA PRO A 77 -4.76 -15.20 4.34
C PRO A 77 -5.13 -14.29 3.17
N LEU A 78 -5.89 -13.21 3.43
CA LEU A 78 -6.24 -12.24 2.39
C LEU A 78 -5.00 -11.46 1.94
N PHE A 79 -4.09 -11.08 2.84
CA PHE A 79 -2.83 -10.46 2.45
C PHE A 79 -1.95 -11.37 1.61
N GLU A 80 -1.83 -12.66 1.97
CA GLU A 80 -1.13 -13.64 1.15
C GLU A 80 -1.74 -13.74 -0.26
N LEU A 81 -3.07 -13.71 -0.35
CA LEU A 81 -3.77 -13.71 -1.63
C LEU A 81 -3.52 -12.43 -2.44
N VAL A 82 -3.50 -11.25 -1.80
CA VAL A 82 -3.12 -9.98 -2.46
C VAL A 82 -1.71 -10.11 -3.05
N TYR A 83 -0.75 -10.61 -2.29
CA TYR A 83 0.63 -10.78 -2.77
C TYR A 83 0.72 -11.79 -3.91
N PHE A 84 -0.04 -12.88 -3.81
CA PHE A 84 -0.14 -13.87 -4.87
C PHE A 84 -0.69 -13.26 -6.16
N LEU A 85 -1.84 -12.60 -6.11
CA LEU A 85 -2.47 -11.98 -7.28
C LEU A 85 -1.60 -10.88 -7.91
N CYS A 86 -0.89 -10.10 -7.10
CA CYS A 86 0.07 -9.11 -7.59
C CYS A 86 1.24 -9.74 -8.37
N LYS A 87 1.75 -10.90 -7.94
CA LYS A 87 2.79 -11.64 -8.70
C LYS A 87 2.29 -12.06 -10.08
N TYR A 88 1.00 -12.43 -10.19
CA TYR A 88 0.34 -12.79 -11.44
C TYR A 88 -0.19 -11.61 -12.24
N ARG A 89 -0.04 -10.38 -11.73
CA ARG A 89 -0.51 -9.13 -12.37
C ARG A 89 -2.04 -9.03 -12.46
N GLU A 90 -2.77 -9.80 -11.65
CA GLU A 90 -4.23 -9.70 -11.52
C GLU A 90 -4.60 -8.58 -10.54
N TYR A 91 -4.28 -7.34 -10.91
CA TYR A 91 -4.37 -6.20 -9.98
C TYR A 91 -5.80 -5.87 -9.54
N ALA A 92 -6.81 -6.10 -10.39
CA ALA A 92 -8.20 -5.82 -10.02
C ALA A 92 -8.67 -6.76 -8.89
N SER A 93 -8.42 -8.06 -9.05
CA SER A 93 -8.71 -9.06 -8.01
C SER A 93 -7.82 -8.88 -6.78
N ALA A 94 -6.56 -8.44 -6.95
CA ALA A 94 -5.69 -8.08 -5.83
C ALA A 94 -6.25 -6.88 -5.04
N LEU A 95 -6.80 -5.88 -5.72
CA LEU A 95 -7.43 -4.72 -5.09
C LEU A 95 -8.73 -5.13 -4.36
N TYR A 96 -9.51 -6.02 -4.97
CA TYR A 96 -10.68 -6.63 -4.34
C TYR A 96 -10.31 -7.37 -3.04
N ALA A 97 -9.25 -8.19 -3.06
CA ALA A 97 -8.72 -8.87 -1.87
C ALA A 97 -8.20 -7.90 -0.80
N ALA A 98 -7.49 -6.84 -1.20
CA ALA A 98 -6.97 -5.81 -0.29
C ALA A 98 -8.12 -5.06 0.41
N GLY A 99 -9.20 -4.81 -0.33
CA GLY A 99 -10.44 -4.25 0.18
C GLY A 99 -11.11 -5.07 1.26
N ALA A 100 -11.18 -6.39 1.06
CA ALA A 100 -11.69 -7.31 2.06
C ALA A 100 -10.81 -7.26 3.32
N ALA A 101 -9.48 -7.31 3.16
CA ALA A 101 -8.56 -7.25 4.30
C ALA A 101 -8.69 -5.95 5.11
N SER A 102 -8.79 -4.79 4.46
CA SER A 102 -9.00 -3.52 5.17
C SER A 102 -10.39 -3.40 5.78
N ALA A 103 -11.43 -3.96 5.15
CA ALA A 103 -12.78 -4.01 5.72
C ALA A 103 -12.82 -4.82 7.02
N LEU A 104 -12.16 -5.99 7.07
CA LEU A 104 -12.03 -6.78 8.30
C LEU A 104 -11.29 -6.02 9.40
N LEU A 105 -10.13 -5.45 9.08
CA LEU A 105 -9.33 -4.70 10.04
C LEU A 105 -10.07 -3.47 10.60
N ALA A 106 -10.81 -2.76 9.74
CA ALA A 106 -11.64 -1.63 10.15
C ALA A 106 -12.83 -2.07 11.02
N HIS A 107 -13.46 -3.21 10.69
CA HIS A 107 -14.59 -3.73 11.44
C HIS A 107 -14.19 -4.21 12.84
N GLU A 108 -13.06 -4.92 12.97
CA GLU A 108 -12.59 -5.46 14.24
C GLU A 108 -11.88 -4.41 15.12
N ASN A 109 -11.71 -3.16 14.63
CA ASN A 109 -10.90 -2.11 15.25
C ASN A 109 -9.49 -2.62 15.65
N LEU A 110 -8.96 -3.59 14.91
CA LEU A 110 -7.66 -4.19 15.20
C LEU A 110 -6.52 -3.29 14.72
N SER A 111 -5.38 -3.41 15.41
CA SER A 111 -4.04 -2.89 15.07
C SER A 111 -4.02 -1.79 14.00
N THR A 112 -3.94 -0.54 14.46
CA THR A 112 -3.81 0.65 13.60
C THR A 112 -2.65 0.54 12.60
N LEU A 113 -1.56 -0.15 12.97
CA LEU A 113 -0.42 -0.40 12.10
C LEU A 113 -0.77 -1.34 10.93
N THR A 114 -1.49 -2.43 11.20
CA THR A 114 -1.86 -3.40 10.16
C THR A 114 -2.86 -2.78 9.19
N LEU A 115 -3.81 -1.99 9.71
CA LEU A 115 -4.73 -1.22 8.87
C LEU A 115 -4.00 -0.20 7.99
N SER A 116 -3.02 0.52 8.54
CA SER A 116 -2.19 1.48 7.78
C SER A 116 -1.45 0.80 6.63
N ARG A 117 -0.92 -0.41 6.85
CA ARG A 117 -0.30 -1.23 5.79
C ARG A 117 -1.31 -1.65 4.72
N SER A 118 -2.54 -1.95 5.11
CA SER A 118 -3.62 -2.28 4.16
C SER A 118 -3.94 -1.11 3.22
N PHE A 119 -4.06 0.12 3.75
CA PHE A 119 -4.34 1.30 2.93
C PHE A 119 -3.25 1.66 1.93
N ILE A 120 -1.96 1.55 2.31
CA ILE A 120 -0.88 1.74 1.35
C ILE A 120 -0.88 0.63 0.28
N MET A 121 -1.22 -0.61 0.62
CA MET A 121 -1.36 -1.69 -0.37
C MET A 121 -2.45 -1.38 -1.40
N GLU A 122 -3.63 -0.91 -0.95
CA GLU A 122 -4.69 -0.47 -1.85
C GLU A 122 -4.19 0.63 -2.80
N THR A 123 -3.48 1.64 -2.26
CA THR A 123 -2.93 2.74 -3.07
C THR A 123 -1.93 2.22 -4.12
N ILE A 124 -0.98 1.37 -3.73
CA ILE A 124 0.02 0.81 -4.64
C ILE A 124 -0.65 0.00 -5.76
N VAL A 125 -1.65 -0.83 -5.43
CA VAL A 125 -2.35 -1.66 -6.41
C VAL A 125 -3.19 -0.80 -7.35
N THR A 126 -3.93 0.20 -6.85
CA THR A 126 -4.69 1.14 -7.68
C THR A 126 -3.77 1.93 -8.62
N LEU A 127 -2.58 2.35 -8.15
CA LEU A 127 -1.58 2.98 -9.01
C LEU A 127 -1.07 2.01 -10.07
N ALA A 128 -0.78 0.75 -9.72
CA ALA A 128 -0.31 -0.26 -10.66
C ALA A 128 -1.31 -0.57 -11.78
N MET A 129 -2.61 -0.37 -11.54
CA MET A 129 -3.67 -0.42 -12.56
C MET A 129 -3.64 0.79 -13.52
N GLY A 130 -2.91 1.84 -13.18
CA GLY A 130 -2.79 3.06 -13.99
C GLY A 130 -3.82 4.14 -13.65
N ASP A 131 -4.45 4.09 -12.48
CA ASP A 131 -5.49 5.05 -12.08
C ASP A 131 -5.09 5.90 -10.85
N PRO A 132 -4.25 6.94 -11.05
CA PRO A 132 -3.81 7.79 -9.95
C PRO A 132 -4.93 8.69 -9.39
N VAL A 133 -5.97 8.97 -10.18
CA VAL A 133 -7.11 9.78 -9.73
C VAL A 133 -7.95 8.99 -8.74
N GLN A 134 -8.20 7.72 -9.05
CA GLN A 134 -8.93 6.85 -8.16
C GLN A 134 -8.16 6.56 -6.86
N ALA A 135 -6.83 6.44 -6.95
CA ALA A 135 -5.95 6.29 -5.77
C ALA A 135 -6.07 7.50 -4.83
N GLU A 136 -5.98 8.72 -5.36
CA GLU A 136 -6.17 9.95 -4.59
C GLU A 136 -7.59 10.03 -3.99
N GLN A 137 -8.62 9.71 -4.78
CA GLN A 137 -9.99 9.75 -4.30
C GLN A 137 -10.20 8.79 -3.11
N GLN A 138 -9.68 7.57 -3.21
CA GLN A 138 -9.75 6.57 -2.13
C GLN A 138 -8.98 7.04 -0.89
N PHE A 139 -7.79 7.59 -1.10
CA PHE A 139 -6.98 8.15 -0.03
C PHE A 139 -7.75 9.22 0.75
N LEU A 140 -8.31 10.22 0.06
CA LEU A 140 -9.04 11.33 0.68
C LEU A 140 -10.38 10.92 1.30
N GLN A 141 -11.13 10.05 0.66
CA GLN A 141 -12.49 9.69 1.08
C GLN A 141 -12.52 8.61 2.16
N ARG A 142 -11.50 7.73 2.22
CA ARG A 142 -11.50 6.55 3.10
C ARG A 142 -10.29 6.51 4.01
N HIS A 143 -9.08 6.61 3.48
CA HIS A 143 -7.88 6.32 4.27
C HIS A 143 -7.61 7.39 5.32
N VAL A 144 -7.62 8.67 4.93
CA VAL A 144 -7.32 9.80 5.83
C VAL A 144 -8.42 10.09 6.86
N GLN A 145 -9.60 9.47 6.70
CA GLN A 145 -10.67 9.55 7.70
C GLN A 145 -10.32 8.77 8.97
N GLN A 146 -9.28 7.93 8.94
CA GLN A 146 -8.77 7.22 10.09
C GLN A 146 -7.64 8.04 10.74
N THR A 147 -7.90 8.62 11.91
CA THR A 147 -6.94 9.51 12.61
C THR A 147 -5.58 8.85 12.83
N ALA A 148 -5.55 7.56 13.17
CA ALA A 148 -4.30 6.82 13.38
C ALA A 148 -3.47 6.65 12.10
N TYR A 149 -4.09 6.72 10.92
CA TYR A 149 -3.38 6.64 9.64
C TYR A 149 -2.64 7.94 9.32
N LEU A 150 -3.16 9.11 9.72
CA LEU A 150 -2.55 10.41 9.43
C LEU A 150 -1.10 10.53 9.95
N SER A 151 -0.80 9.91 11.08
CA SER A 151 0.55 9.88 11.66
C SER A 151 1.39 8.69 11.19
N ALA A 152 0.81 7.77 10.42
CA ALA A 152 1.51 6.59 9.91
C ALA A 152 2.46 6.96 8.77
N ARG A 153 3.61 6.27 8.71
CA ARG A 153 4.61 6.49 7.64
C ARG A 153 4.07 6.03 6.29
N GLU A 154 3.18 5.04 6.31
CA GLU A 154 2.47 4.49 5.17
C GLU A 154 1.54 5.52 4.52
N CYS A 155 0.99 6.47 5.28
CA CYS A 155 0.17 7.57 4.75
C CYS A 155 0.99 8.54 3.90
N LYS A 156 2.13 8.99 4.42
CA LYS A 156 3.05 9.85 3.67
C LYS A 156 3.53 9.18 2.38
N LEU A 157 3.94 7.91 2.44
CA LEU A 157 4.35 7.17 1.25
C LEU A 157 3.21 7.07 0.22
N ALA A 158 1.97 6.81 0.66
CA ALA A 158 0.82 6.74 -0.24
C ALA A 158 0.62 8.07 -0.98
N GLU A 159 0.64 9.17 -0.23
CA GLU A 159 0.51 10.53 -0.76
C GLU A 159 1.60 10.88 -1.76
N ASP A 160 2.87 10.67 -1.40
CA ASP A 160 4.00 10.96 -2.27
C ASP A 160 3.90 10.16 -3.59
N LEU A 161 3.50 8.88 -3.52
CA LEU A 161 3.37 8.03 -4.70
C LEU A 161 2.25 8.50 -5.64
N PHE A 162 1.00 8.64 -5.18
CA PHE A 162 -0.07 9.01 -6.09
C PHE A 162 0.10 10.44 -6.61
N ARG A 163 0.64 11.36 -5.79
CA ARG A 163 0.90 12.74 -6.19
C ARG A 163 1.98 12.80 -7.28
N ALA A 164 3.09 12.10 -7.11
CA ALA A 164 4.15 12.05 -8.11
C ALA A 164 3.65 11.47 -9.45
N VAL A 165 2.88 10.38 -9.41
CA VAL A 165 2.29 9.77 -10.62
C VAL A 165 1.26 10.69 -11.27
N LYS A 166 0.35 11.28 -10.49
CA LYS A 166 -0.71 12.19 -10.99
C LYS A 166 -0.12 13.42 -11.66
N LEU A 167 0.90 14.03 -11.04
CA LEU A 167 1.59 15.22 -11.56
C LEU A 167 2.64 14.89 -12.63
N ARG A 168 2.91 13.60 -12.86
CA ARG A 168 3.97 13.10 -13.75
C ARG A 168 5.34 13.66 -13.39
N ASP A 169 5.61 13.81 -12.11
CA ASP A 169 6.88 14.28 -11.58
C ASP A 169 7.84 13.09 -11.40
N ALA A 170 8.85 13.03 -12.26
CA ALA A 170 9.85 11.97 -12.24
C ALA A 170 10.76 12.03 -11.01
N GLU A 171 11.14 13.24 -10.59
CA GLU A 171 12.05 13.42 -9.47
C GLU A 171 11.36 13.06 -8.17
N ALA A 172 10.11 13.48 -8.00
CA ALA A 172 9.30 13.09 -6.85
C ALA A 172 9.04 11.58 -6.80
N LEU A 173 8.81 10.92 -7.94
CA LEU A 173 8.60 9.47 -7.97
C LEU A 173 9.87 8.70 -7.60
N GLU A 174 11.04 9.13 -8.08
CA GLU A 174 12.33 8.53 -7.71
C GLU A 174 12.64 8.73 -6.23
N GLU A 175 12.38 9.92 -5.67
CA GLU A 175 12.55 10.18 -4.24
C GLU A 175 11.61 9.31 -3.40
N ALA A 176 10.33 9.21 -3.78
CA ALA A 176 9.33 8.43 -3.06
C ALA A 176 9.69 6.94 -2.96
N ARG A 177 10.32 6.38 -4.01
CA ARG A 177 10.75 4.96 -4.06
C ARG A 177 12.21 4.75 -3.66
N SER A 178 12.98 5.80 -3.37
CA SER A 178 14.39 5.70 -3.03
C SER A 178 14.61 4.90 -1.73
N PRO A 179 15.43 3.84 -1.73
CA PRO A 179 15.77 3.10 -0.51
C PRO A 179 16.53 3.94 0.54
N ALA A 180 17.14 5.05 0.12
CA ALA A 180 17.83 5.99 1.00
C ALA A 180 17.03 7.28 1.24
N GLY A 181 15.84 7.40 0.62
CA GLY A 181 15.02 8.60 0.68
C GLY A 181 14.16 8.69 1.93
N SER A 182 13.34 9.73 1.95
CA SER A 182 12.51 10.05 3.13
C SER A 182 11.46 8.99 3.48
N ASN A 183 11.12 8.08 2.55
CA ASN A 183 10.14 7.01 2.75
C ASN A 183 10.76 5.62 3.00
N ARG A 184 12.09 5.54 3.24
CA ARG A 184 12.82 4.28 3.50
C ARG A 184 12.12 3.37 4.51
N ALA A 185 11.68 3.93 5.64
CA ALA A 185 11.10 3.13 6.72
C ALA A 185 9.73 2.54 6.35
N ALA A 186 8.90 3.29 5.61
CA ALA A 186 7.62 2.79 5.10
C ALA A 186 7.85 1.68 4.07
N LEU A 187 8.81 1.86 3.15
CA LEU A 187 9.18 0.83 2.18
C LEU A 187 9.68 -0.45 2.86
N ALA A 188 10.52 -0.34 3.88
CA ALA A 188 11.04 -1.49 4.63
C ALA A 188 9.92 -2.31 5.30
N ASN A 189 8.84 -1.66 5.74
CA ASN A 189 7.68 -2.31 6.37
C ASN A 189 6.78 -3.06 5.37
N LEU A 190 6.85 -2.77 4.07
CA LEU A 190 6.02 -3.42 3.06
C LEU A 190 6.47 -4.86 2.81
N HIS A 191 5.56 -5.70 2.35
CA HIS A 191 5.92 -7.02 1.84
C HIS A 191 6.82 -6.91 0.58
N SER A 192 7.66 -7.92 0.35
CA SER A 192 8.63 -7.92 -0.76
C SER A 192 7.99 -7.69 -2.13
N VAL A 193 6.81 -8.29 -2.36
CA VAL A 193 6.03 -8.11 -3.59
C VAL A 193 5.56 -6.67 -3.77
N MET A 194 5.10 -6.03 -2.68
CA MET A 194 4.63 -4.64 -2.73
C MET A 194 5.78 -3.67 -2.96
N ARG A 195 6.94 -3.91 -2.31
CA ARG A 195 8.16 -3.14 -2.60
C ARG A 195 8.56 -3.26 -4.07
N GLN A 196 8.56 -4.47 -4.62
CA GLN A 196 8.86 -4.68 -6.03
C GLN A 196 7.88 -3.93 -6.92
N LEU A 197 6.58 -3.98 -6.59
CA LEU A 197 5.55 -3.29 -7.36
C LEU A 197 5.76 -1.76 -7.36
N VAL A 198 6.12 -1.17 -6.20
CA VAL A 198 6.49 0.25 -6.09
C VAL A 198 7.67 0.61 -7.00
N MET A 199 8.70 -0.25 -7.06
CA MET A 199 9.86 -0.03 -7.93
C MET A 199 9.50 -0.12 -9.42
N GLU A 200 8.46 -0.88 -9.77
CA GLU A 200 7.98 -1.06 -11.14
C GLU A 200 6.95 0.00 -11.58
N LEU A 201 6.48 0.86 -10.66
CA LEU A 201 5.59 1.97 -11.00
C LEU A 201 6.29 2.94 -11.97
N ARG A 202 5.54 3.33 -12.99
CA ARG A 202 5.97 4.31 -14.00
C ARG A 202 5.19 5.62 -13.81
N LEU A 203 5.61 6.69 -14.46
CA LEU A 203 4.85 7.96 -14.48
C LEU A 203 3.43 7.82 -15.07
N SER A 204 3.18 6.75 -15.83
CA SER A 204 1.84 6.40 -16.30
C SER A 204 0.96 5.72 -15.23
N GLY A 205 1.49 5.47 -14.03
CA GLY A 205 0.88 4.63 -13.00
C GLY A 205 1.05 3.13 -13.28
N VAL A 206 0.84 2.70 -14.52
CA VAL A 206 0.88 1.27 -14.88
C VAL A 206 2.23 0.62 -14.56
N ALA A 207 2.22 -0.39 -13.70
CA ALA A 207 3.39 -1.20 -13.40
C ALA A 207 3.66 -2.21 -14.53
N ARG A 208 4.87 -2.20 -15.07
CA ARG A 208 5.32 -3.18 -16.08
C ARG A 208 6.63 -3.79 -15.64
N ALA A 209 6.71 -5.12 -15.65
CA ALA A 209 7.95 -5.84 -15.42
C ALA A 209 9.05 -5.26 -16.31
N HIS A 210 10.20 -4.91 -15.71
CA HIS A 210 11.36 -4.47 -16.45
C HIS A 210 11.78 -5.60 -17.39
N LYS A 211 11.75 -5.35 -18.70
CA LYS A 211 12.45 -6.22 -19.65
C LYS A 211 13.94 -6.06 -19.39
N GLU A 212 14.63 -7.14 -19.04
CA GLU A 212 16.08 -7.19 -19.02
C GLU A 212 16.60 -6.70 -20.39
N GLY A 213 17.12 -5.47 -20.44
CA GLY A 213 17.59 -4.83 -21.67
C GLY A 213 17.22 -3.36 -21.84
N GLU A 214 16.25 -2.82 -21.08
CA GLU A 214 15.90 -1.40 -21.14
C GLU A 214 16.87 -0.59 -20.25
N THR A 215 18.06 -0.33 -20.79
CA THR A 215 19.04 0.58 -20.19
C THR A 215 18.44 1.98 -20.16
N THR A 216 18.42 2.57 -18.97
CA THR A 216 18.04 3.95 -18.67
C THR A 216 18.83 4.93 -19.53
N ASN A 217 18.23 5.38 -20.63
CA ASN A 217 18.67 6.56 -21.37
C ASN A 217 17.59 7.64 -21.29
N SER A 218 17.46 8.25 -20.11
CA SER A 218 16.89 9.58 -19.96
C SER A 218 17.82 10.43 -19.09
N THR A 219 19.06 10.59 -19.56
CA THR A 219 19.91 11.69 -19.15
C THR A 219 20.02 12.65 -20.32
N THR A 220 19.37 13.79 -20.15
CA THR A 220 19.43 14.99 -20.97
C THR A 220 20.88 15.28 -21.38
N THR A 221 21.19 15.08 -22.66
CA THR A 221 22.51 15.37 -23.23
C THR A 221 22.71 16.89 -23.34
N VAL A 222 23.53 17.45 -22.45
CA VAL A 222 24.31 18.65 -22.77
C VAL A 222 25.49 18.21 -23.65
N SER A 223 25.53 18.81 -24.83
CA SER A 223 26.53 18.64 -25.87
C SER A 223 27.95 18.94 -25.39
N VAL A 224 28.85 17.95 -25.39
CA VAL A 224 30.29 18.20 -25.59
C VAL A 224 30.88 17.17 -26.57
N LYS A 225 31.56 17.74 -27.54
CA LYS A 225 32.03 17.18 -28.81
C LYS A 225 33.45 16.65 -28.64
N SER A 226 33.67 15.34 -28.77
CA SER A 226 35.03 14.82 -28.99
C SER A 226 35.04 13.56 -29.87
N LYS A 227 35.63 13.72 -31.05
CA LYS A 227 36.04 12.66 -31.99
C LYS A 227 37.12 11.75 -31.35
N LYS A 228 37.03 10.42 -31.54
CA LYS A 228 37.91 9.64 -32.46
C LYS A 228 37.75 8.12 -32.31
N LYS A 229 37.54 7.48 -33.47
CA LYS A 229 38.24 6.33 -34.05
C LYS A 229 38.15 4.92 -33.40
N SER A 230 37.46 4.06 -34.17
CA SER A 230 37.88 2.77 -34.75
C SER A 230 38.05 1.50 -33.90
N SER A 231 37.23 0.51 -34.30
CA SER A 231 37.57 -0.81 -34.88
C SER A 231 37.42 -2.09 -34.05
N SER A 232 36.87 -3.07 -34.78
CA SER A 232 36.98 -4.54 -34.74
C SER A 232 36.11 -5.35 -33.79
N SER A 233 35.15 -6.01 -34.44
CA SER A 233 34.61 -7.37 -34.26
C SER A 233 35.46 -8.40 -33.52
N SER A 234 34.79 -9.19 -32.67
CA SER A 234 34.99 -10.65 -32.62
C SER A 234 33.83 -11.35 -31.89
N ASP A 235 33.27 -12.33 -32.59
CA ASP A 235 32.48 -13.48 -32.12
C ASP A 235 32.97 -14.08 -30.79
N GLY A 236 32.03 -14.53 -29.95
CA GLY A 236 32.40 -15.22 -28.71
C GLY A 236 31.24 -15.72 -27.85
N LYS A 237 30.67 -16.86 -28.24
CA LYS A 237 30.06 -17.95 -27.44
C LYS A 237 29.52 -17.67 -26.01
N LYS A 238 28.22 -17.98 -25.87
CA LYS A 238 27.48 -18.33 -24.65
C LYS A 238 28.30 -19.12 -23.62
N LYS A 239 28.27 -18.67 -22.36
CA LYS A 239 28.49 -19.49 -21.15
C LYS A 239 27.27 -19.33 -20.25
N GLU A 240 26.55 -20.41 -20.05
CA GLU A 240 25.58 -20.57 -18.96
C GLU A 240 26.33 -20.41 -17.63
N LYS A 241 25.79 -19.54 -16.77
CA LYS A 241 26.34 -19.27 -15.44
C LYS A 241 25.52 -20.10 -14.45
N ALA A 242 26.13 -21.18 -13.98
CA ALA A 242 25.60 -22.00 -12.90
C ALA A 242 25.38 -21.16 -11.63
N GLU A 243 24.30 -21.46 -10.92
CA GLU A 243 23.99 -20.90 -9.60
C GLU A 243 25.15 -21.15 -8.62
N PRO A 244 25.49 -20.18 -7.75
CA PRO A 244 26.48 -20.39 -6.72
C PRO A 244 25.95 -21.41 -5.68
N PRO A 245 26.79 -22.34 -5.19
CA PRO A 245 26.38 -23.31 -4.18
C PRO A 245 25.94 -22.60 -2.90
N GLU A 246 24.85 -23.09 -2.32
CA GLU A 246 24.33 -22.65 -1.03
C GLU A 246 25.44 -22.73 0.03
N ARG A 247 25.82 -21.57 0.58
CA ARG A 247 26.80 -21.49 1.66
C ARG A 247 26.19 -22.05 2.93
N SER A 248 26.91 -22.96 3.58
CA SER A 248 26.45 -23.62 4.81
C SER A 248 26.28 -22.63 5.97
N LEU A 249 25.34 -22.91 6.88
CA LEU A 249 25.05 -22.11 8.09
C LEU A 249 26.29 -21.85 8.97
N GLN A 250 27.32 -22.70 8.91
CA GLN A 250 28.57 -22.51 9.63
C GLN A 250 29.50 -21.45 9.01
N GLU A 251 29.37 -21.15 7.71
CA GLU A 251 30.12 -20.06 7.06
C GLU A 251 29.49 -18.68 7.36
N LEU A 252 28.18 -18.61 7.56
CA LEU A 252 27.46 -17.38 7.92
C LEU A 252 27.80 -16.87 9.33
N ALA A 253 28.09 -17.78 10.27
CA ALA A 253 28.47 -17.42 11.64
C ALA A 253 29.83 -16.71 11.75
N GLY A 254 30.70 -16.85 10.74
CA GLY A 254 32.02 -16.21 10.69
C GLY A 254 32.06 -14.89 9.94
N MET A 255 30.96 -14.46 9.32
CA MET A 255 30.91 -13.21 8.56
C MET A 255 30.74 -12.02 9.51
N LYS A 256 31.80 -11.21 9.61
CA LYS A 256 31.77 -9.92 10.30
C LYS A 256 30.66 -9.04 9.74
N THR A 257 29.76 -8.60 10.59
CA THR A 257 28.52 -7.92 10.19
C THR A 257 28.71 -6.44 9.90
N GLY A 258 29.94 -5.92 10.02
CA GLY A 258 30.26 -4.50 9.81
C GLY A 258 29.87 -3.59 10.98
N TYR A 259 29.01 -4.06 11.89
CA TYR A 259 28.55 -3.32 13.07
C TYR A 259 29.58 -3.24 14.21
N GLU A 260 30.69 -3.97 14.10
CA GLU A 260 31.75 -3.99 15.12
C GLU A 260 32.42 -2.60 15.30
N ALA A 261 32.43 -1.78 14.24
CA ALA A 261 32.95 -0.41 14.29
C ALA A 261 31.99 0.58 15.00
N GLU A 262 30.68 0.34 14.93
CA GLU A 262 29.67 1.20 15.58
C GLU A 262 29.60 0.93 17.09
N VAL A 263 29.85 -0.30 17.53
CA VAL A 263 29.96 -0.64 18.97
C VAL A 263 31.15 0.06 19.64
N GLN A 264 32.26 0.25 18.91
CA GLN A 264 33.40 1.04 19.41
C GLN A 264 33.15 2.54 19.45
N GLN A 265 32.32 3.08 18.54
CA GLN A 265 31.92 4.49 18.58
C GLN A 265 30.90 4.77 19.69
N GLY A 266 29.99 3.84 19.96
CA GLY A 266 29.04 3.94 21.08
C GLY A 266 29.68 3.87 22.47
N ALA A 267 30.87 3.27 22.60
CA ALA A 267 31.59 3.18 23.87
C ALA A 267 32.22 4.50 24.34
N ASN A 268 32.31 5.50 23.46
CA ASN A 268 32.86 6.83 23.76
C ASN A 268 31.77 7.91 23.87
N LEU A 269 30.49 7.53 23.91
CA LEU A 269 29.41 8.47 24.17
C LEU A 269 29.38 8.81 25.66
N ASP A 270 29.60 10.09 25.97
CA ASP A 270 29.51 10.61 27.32
C ASP A 270 28.04 10.70 27.73
N GLY A 271 27.62 9.80 28.62
CA GLY A 271 26.24 9.71 29.08
C GLY A 271 25.76 10.97 29.77
N ASP A 272 26.67 11.74 30.39
CA ASP A 272 26.33 12.98 31.08
C ASP A 272 26.06 14.12 30.07
N ALA A 273 26.83 14.18 28.97
CA ALA A 273 26.59 15.15 27.90
C ALA A 273 25.26 14.89 27.16
N LEU A 274 24.89 13.62 27.00
CA LEU A 274 23.59 13.23 26.43
C LEU A 274 22.41 13.57 27.36
N ALA A 275 22.61 13.50 28.68
CA ALA A 275 21.61 13.89 29.66
C ALA A 275 21.41 15.41 29.68
N ASP A 276 22.49 16.19 29.61
CA ASP A 276 22.42 17.65 29.50
C ASP A 276 21.75 18.12 28.20
N GLU A 277 21.96 17.41 27.08
CA GLU A 277 21.24 17.69 25.82
C GLU A 277 19.74 17.34 25.90
N LEU A 278 19.36 16.34 26.70
CA LEU A 278 17.97 15.97 26.93
C LEU A 278 17.25 16.94 27.87
N ASP A 279 17.93 17.44 28.90
CA ASP A 279 17.39 18.49 29.79
C ASP A 279 17.34 19.86 29.10
N ALA A 280 18.23 20.12 28.13
CA ALA A 280 18.16 21.32 27.29
C ALA A 280 16.98 21.29 26.29
N LEU A 281 16.44 20.11 25.99
CA LEU A 281 15.14 19.96 25.34
C LEU A 281 14.04 20.23 26.37
N ASN A 282 13.90 21.50 26.75
CA ASN A 282 12.83 21.99 27.60
C ASN A 282 11.49 21.76 26.89
N PHE A 283 10.81 20.65 27.21
CA PHE A 283 9.43 20.38 26.83
C PHE A 283 8.51 21.26 27.67
N ASP A 284 8.65 22.57 27.52
CA ASP A 284 7.76 23.60 28.02
C ASP A 284 6.43 23.45 27.27
N LEU A 285 5.68 22.40 27.64
CA LEU A 285 4.26 22.28 27.44
C LEU A 285 3.66 23.37 28.32
N GLY A 286 3.57 24.55 27.70
CA GLY A 286 3.13 25.79 28.30
C GLY A 286 1.98 25.53 29.26
N ASP A 287 2.26 25.85 30.51
CA ASP A 287 1.30 26.22 31.54
C ASP A 287 0.61 27.50 31.04
N ASP A 288 -0.27 27.35 30.05
CA ASP A 288 -1.21 28.38 29.67
C ASP A 288 -2.22 28.47 30.82
N ASP A 289 -1.96 29.44 31.69
CA ASP A 289 -2.90 30.02 32.66
C ASP A 289 -4.20 30.43 31.93
N ASP A 290 -5.06 29.45 31.63
CA ASP A 290 -6.41 29.68 31.15
C ASP A 290 -7.26 30.16 32.34
N ASN A 291 -7.27 31.48 32.48
CA ASN A 291 -8.14 32.25 33.35
C ASN A 291 -9.61 31.91 33.07
N GLY A 292 -10.13 30.89 33.76
CA GLY A 292 -11.41 30.95 34.43
C GLY A 292 -12.60 31.48 33.63
N LYS A 293 -12.80 31.04 32.38
CA LYS A 293 -14.09 31.13 31.72
C LYS A 293 -14.72 29.75 31.68
N GLY A 294 -15.49 29.48 32.73
CA GLY A 294 -16.33 28.30 32.85
C GLY A 294 -17.14 28.09 31.58
N LEU A 295 -17.00 26.89 31.01
CA LEU A 295 -17.94 26.34 30.04
C LEU A 295 -19.27 26.17 30.77
N GLY A 296 -20.09 27.21 30.73
CA GLY A 296 -21.50 27.13 31.02
C GLY A 296 -22.10 26.12 30.05
N PHE A 297 -22.52 24.98 30.59
CA PHE A 297 -23.53 24.13 29.97
C PHE A 297 -24.77 25.00 29.80
N GLY A 298 -24.90 25.60 28.61
CA GLY A 298 -26.14 26.19 28.16
C GLY A 298 -27.12 25.06 27.95
N ASP A 299 -28.10 24.98 28.86
CA ASP A 299 -29.41 24.39 28.60
C ASP A 299 -30.00 25.09 27.36
N ASP A 300 -29.80 24.51 26.18
CA ASP A 300 -30.65 24.78 25.02
C ASP A 300 -31.88 23.87 25.13
N ASP A 301 -32.79 24.35 25.98
CA ASP A 301 -34.20 24.00 26.07
C ASP A 301 -34.94 24.55 24.83
N ASP A 302 -34.70 23.94 23.66
CA ASP A 302 -35.53 24.17 22.47
C ASP A 302 -36.68 23.16 22.45
N SER A 303 -37.67 23.52 23.25
CA SER A 303 -39.07 23.15 23.09
C SER A 303 -39.56 23.48 21.66
N LEU A 304 -39.70 22.46 20.83
CA LEU A 304 -40.56 22.52 19.65
C LEU A 304 -41.81 21.69 19.91
N ASP A 305 -42.78 22.43 20.42
CA ASP A 305 -44.22 22.18 20.38
C ASP A 305 -44.71 21.93 18.94
N ASP A 306 -45.79 21.16 18.89
CA ASP A 306 -46.92 21.28 17.99
C ASP A 306 -46.71 21.11 16.48
N ASP A 307 -47.03 19.91 15.99
CA ASP A 307 -47.94 19.78 14.84
C ASP A 307 -48.74 18.47 14.94
N ASP A 308 -49.91 18.64 15.53
CA ASP A 308 -51.05 17.73 15.62
C ASP A 308 -51.58 17.44 14.19
N PHE A 309 -51.21 16.28 13.63
CA PHE A 309 -51.69 15.85 12.31
C PHE A 309 -52.93 14.95 12.46
N ASP A 310 -54.09 15.57 12.54
CA ASP A 310 -55.40 14.93 12.62
C ASP A 310 -55.82 14.41 11.23
N LEU A 311 -55.83 13.08 11.03
CA LEU A 311 -56.33 12.43 9.82
C LEU A 311 -57.77 11.94 10.03
N ARG A 312 -58.70 12.65 9.40
CA ARG A 312 -60.01 12.11 9.00
C ARG A 312 -59.97 11.60 7.57
#